data_AF-A0A2H5X225-F1
#
_entry.id   AF-A0A2H5X225-F1
#
_cell.length_a   1.000
_cell.length_b   1.000
_cell.length_c   1.000
_cell.angle_alpha   90.00
_cell.angle_beta   90.00
_cell.angle_gamma   90.00
#
_symmetry.space_group_name_H-M   'P 1'
#
loop_
_entity.id
_entity.type
_entity.pdbx_description
1 polymer ?
#
loop_
_entity_poly.entity_id
_entity_poly.type
_entity_poly.pdbx_seq_one_letter_code
_entity_poly.pdbx_strand_id
1 'polypeptide(L)'
;MLPPLFPAYLLIARLPSLYLQAMLRLYERALMVIHTGKTVANVDDPKACRTKLAAKTDAQNILNEWDMGWHRVTVYGDWRRQAMQLARLYGITVNEEDRPG
;
A
#
# COMPACT_ATOMS: atom_id res chain seq x y z
N MET A 1 -7.42 12.87 43.22
CA MET A 1 -7.39 11.48 42.70
C MET A 1 -7.81 11.57 41.23
N LEU A 2 -6.85 11.57 40.30
CA LEU A 2 -7.13 11.60 38.86
C LEU A 2 -7.64 10.21 38.43
N PRO A 3 -8.63 10.11 37.54
CA PRO A 3 -9.09 8.81 37.04
C PRO A 3 -7.97 8.12 36.26
N PRO A 4 -7.92 6.78 36.24
CA PRO A 4 -6.92 6.05 35.49
C PRO A 4 -7.09 6.38 34.00
N LEU A 5 -6.00 6.83 33.38
CA LEU A 5 -5.88 6.98 31.94
C LEU A 5 -6.24 5.63 31.31
N PHE A 6 -7.39 5.56 30.64
CA PHE A 6 -7.69 4.45 29.74
C PHE A 6 -6.46 4.24 28.83
N PRO A 7 -5.88 3.03 28.75
CA PRO A 7 -4.85 2.81 27.77
C PRO A 7 -5.52 3.05 26.41
N ALA A 8 -4.90 3.91 25.59
CA ALA A 8 -5.24 3.99 24.18
C ALA A 8 -5.05 2.57 23.61
N TYR A 9 -6.12 1.78 23.56
CA TYR A 9 -6.15 0.53 22.82
C TYR A 9 -5.98 0.90 21.36
N LEU A 10 -4.73 0.94 20.90
CA LEU A 10 -4.44 0.91 19.50
C LEU A 10 -5.03 -0.41 18.98
N LEU A 11 -6.10 -0.31 18.19
CA LEU A 11 -6.71 -1.46 17.55
C LEU A 11 -5.77 -1.97 16.45
N ILE A 12 -4.91 -2.93 16.79
CA ILE A 12 -4.13 -3.68 15.82
C ILE A 12 -5.08 -4.71 15.19
N ALA A 13 -5.77 -4.32 14.12
CA ALA A 13 -6.64 -5.22 13.37
C ALA A 13 -5.81 -6.24 12.58
N ARG A 14 -6.21 -7.52 12.61
CA ARG A 14 -5.67 -8.54 11.68
C ARG A 14 -6.37 -8.40 10.33
N LEU A 15 -5.55 -8.34 9.29
CA LEU A 15 -6.00 -8.15 7.92
C LEU A 15 -6.08 -9.48 7.18
N PRO A 16 -7.08 -9.67 6.28
CA PRO A 16 -7.27 -10.90 5.52
C PRO A 16 -6.17 -11.10 4.48
N SER A 17 -5.85 -12.38 4.21
CA SER A 17 -4.93 -12.75 3.12
C SER A 17 -5.64 -12.64 1.75
N LEU A 18 -5.40 -11.54 1.06
CA LEU A 18 -5.93 -11.16 -0.25
C LEU A 18 -4.86 -10.46 -1.12
N TYR A 19 -5.22 -10.17 -2.37
CA TYR A 19 -4.46 -9.23 -3.20
C TYR A 19 -4.53 -7.84 -2.60
N LEU A 20 -3.39 -7.17 -2.60
CA LEU A 20 -3.20 -5.81 -2.14
C LEU A 20 -2.73 -5.00 -3.32
N GLN A 21 -3.49 -3.99 -3.69
CA GLN A 21 -3.01 -2.99 -4.63
C GLN A 21 -2.71 -1.72 -3.84
N ALA A 22 -1.46 -1.27 -3.89
CA ALA A 22 -1.12 0.04 -3.37
C ALA A 22 -1.01 1.04 -4.51
N MET A 23 -1.64 2.20 -4.32
CA MET A 23 -1.74 3.27 -5.30
C MET A 23 -1.31 4.59 -4.67
N LEU A 24 -0.49 5.38 -5.37
CA LEU A 24 -0.18 6.75 -4.99
C LEU A 24 -0.67 7.75 -6.04
N ARG A 25 -1.15 8.89 -5.55
CA ARG A 25 -1.64 10.09 -6.27
C ARG A 25 -1.27 11.30 -5.38
N LEU A 26 -0.85 12.51 -5.79
CA LEU A 26 -0.36 13.19 -7.00
C LEU A 26 0.37 14.47 -6.48
N TYR A 27 1.55 14.85 -7.00
CA TYR A 27 2.08 16.21 -6.83
C TYR A 27 2.58 16.74 -8.17
N GLU A 28 2.06 17.91 -8.58
CA GLU A 28 2.34 18.72 -9.79
C GLU A 28 2.32 18.04 -11.19
N ARG A 29 2.59 16.74 -11.31
CA ARG A 29 2.51 15.94 -12.54
C ARG A 29 1.51 14.80 -12.35
N ALA A 30 0.68 14.55 -13.36
CA ALA A 30 -0.32 13.49 -13.40
C ALA A 30 0.32 12.09 -13.48
N LEU A 31 0.98 11.63 -12.41
CA LEU A 31 1.53 10.27 -12.28
C LEU A 31 0.73 9.44 -11.27
N MET A 32 0.40 8.22 -11.66
CA MET A 32 -0.13 7.17 -10.81
C MET A 32 0.93 6.09 -10.65
N VAL A 33 1.34 5.80 -9.41
CA VAL A 33 2.23 4.67 -9.13
C VAL A 33 1.39 3.52 -8.61
N ILE A 34 1.54 2.33 -9.19
CA ILE A 34 0.84 1.14 -8.77
C ILE A 34 1.80 -0.03 -8.55
N HIS A 35 1.50 -0.83 -7.52
CA HIS A 35 2.02 -2.18 -7.39
C HIS A 35 0.97 -3.12 -6.83
N THR A 36 1.18 -4.41 -7.06
CA THR A 36 0.35 -5.47 -6.47
C THR A 36 1.20 -6.38 -5.59
N GLY A 37 0.64 -6.81 -4.48
CA GLY A 37 1.23 -7.85 -3.64
C GLY A 37 0.18 -8.82 -3.14
N LYS A 38 0.52 -10.10 -3.02
CA LYS A 38 -0.35 -11.07 -2.35
C LYS A 38 0.00 -11.09 -0.88
N THR A 39 -0.93 -10.73 -0.02
CA THR A 39 -0.69 -10.70 1.43
C THR A 39 -0.54 -12.14 1.95
N VAL A 40 0.49 -12.38 2.75
CA VAL A 40 0.87 -13.72 3.21
C VAL A 40 0.79 -13.88 4.72
N ALA A 41 0.94 -12.79 5.49
CA ALA A 41 0.88 -12.84 6.94
C ALA A 41 0.62 -11.45 7.53
N ASN A 42 0.07 -11.42 8.74
CA ASN A 42 0.18 -10.27 9.62
C ASN A 42 1.52 -10.38 10.34
N VAL A 43 2.29 -9.29 10.39
CA VAL A 43 3.59 -9.26 11.07
C VAL A 43 3.38 -8.75 12.48
N ASP A 44 3.72 -9.57 13.46
CA ASP A 44 3.76 -9.15 14.86
C ASP A 44 5.20 -8.74 15.19
N ASP A 45 5.44 -7.44 15.27
CA ASP A 45 6.74 -6.87 15.62
C ASP A 45 6.47 -5.66 16.54
N PRO A 46 7.18 -5.54 17.67
CA PRO A 46 6.92 -4.50 18.67
C PRO A 46 7.24 -3.07 18.20
N LYS A 47 7.98 -2.89 17.10
CA LYS A 47 8.35 -1.58 16.57
C LYS A 47 7.14 -0.90 15.92
N ALA A 48 6.97 0.41 16.09
CA ALA A 48 5.89 1.17 15.44
C ALA A 48 4.50 0.54 15.66
N CYS A 49 3.84 0.94 16.76
CA CYS A 49 2.51 0.48 17.17
C CYS A 49 1.47 0.69 16.03
N ARG A 50 1.36 -0.29 15.12
CA ARG A 50 0.50 -0.27 13.93
C ARG A 50 0.25 -1.72 13.46
N THR A 51 -0.85 -1.95 12.77
CA THR A 51 -1.03 -3.18 11.98
C THR A 51 0.01 -3.24 10.87
N LYS A 52 0.72 -4.37 10.78
CA LYS A 52 1.72 -4.63 9.75
C LYS A 52 1.32 -5.84 8.93
N LEU A 53 1.42 -5.69 7.62
CA LEU A 53 1.00 -6.71 6.66
C LEU A 53 2.20 -7.09 5.79
N ALA A 54 2.55 -8.38 5.79
CA ALA A 54 3.54 -8.93 4.87
C ALA A 54 2.85 -9.30 3.56
N ALA A 55 3.48 -8.94 2.44
CA ALA A 55 3.02 -9.29 1.10
C ALA A 55 4.16 -9.87 0.26
N LYS A 56 3.83 -10.87 -0.56
CA LYS A 56 4.69 -11.43 -1.60
C LYS A 56 4.49 -10.62 -2.87
N THR A 57 5.57 -10.06 -3.39
CA THR A 57 5.63 -9.25 -4.62
C THR A 57 7.09 -9.19 -5.10
N ASP A 58 7.36 -8.56 -6.23
CA ASP A 58 8.71 -8.21 -6.66
C ASP A 58 9.22 -7.01 -5.86
N ALA A 59 9.58 -7.27 -4.60
CA ALA A 59 10.00 -6.23 -3.67
C ALA A 59 11.28 -5.51 -4.13
N GLN A 60 12.15 -6.19 -4.90
CA GLN A 60 13.37 -5.58 -5.42
C GLN A 60 13.04 -4.55 -6.49
N ASN A 61 12.15 -4.86 -7.42
CA ASN A 61 11.74 -3.90 -8.44
C ASN A 61 11.03 -2.69 -7.81
N ILE A 62 10.14 -2.93 -6.84
CA ILE A 62 9.46 -1.86 -6.09
C ILE A 62 10.48 -0.94 -5.42
N LEU A 63 11.53 -1.51 -4.81
CA LEU A 63 12.57 -0.73 -4.16
C LEU A 63 13.41 0.07 -5.18
N ASN A 64 13.69 -0.49 -6.35
CA ASN A 64 14.45 0.18 -7.41
C ASN A 64 13.68 1.37 -8.00
N GLU A 65 12.36 1.24 -8.15
CA GLU A 65 11.46 2.25 -8.72
C GLU A 65 10.85 3.19 -7.65
N TRP A 66 11.31 3.09 -6.39
CA TRP A 66 10.73 3.83 -5.26
C TRP A 66 11.09 5.32 -5.28
N ASP A 67 10.31 6.12 -6.00
CA ASP A 67 10.57 7.56 -6.15
C ASP A 67 9.56 8.45 -5.39
N MET A 68 8.35 7.95 -5.09
CA MET A 68 7.24 8.82 -4.70
C MET A 68 6.88 8.83 -3.20
N GLY A 69 7.88 8.91 -2.32
CA GLY A 69 7.67 9.07 -0.88
C GLY A 69 7.02 7.86 -0.18
N TRP A 70 6.56 8.04 1.06
CA TRP A 70 6.20 6.92 1.96
C TRP A 70 4.70 6.59 2.02
N HIS A 71 3.83 7.51 1.62
CA HIS A 71 2.39 7.27 1.69
C HIS A 71 1.93 6.45 0.48
N ARG A 72 1.12 5.42 0.73
CA ARG A 72 0.45 4.59 -0.28
C ARG A 72 -0.98 4.34 0.18
N VAL A 73 -1.91 4.33 -0.76
CA VAL A 73 -3.30 3.94 -0.50
C VAL A 73 -3.44 2.47 -0.84
N THR A 74 -3.75 1.67 0.16
CA THR A 74 -3.81 0.22 0.06
C THR A 74 -5.25 -0.24 -0.10
N VAL A 75 -5.56 -0.97 -1.18
CA VAL A 75 -6.90 -1.47 -1.51
C VAL A 75 -6.88 -2.99 -1.62
N TYR A 76 -7.91 -3.65 -1.08
CA TYR A 76 -8.07 -5.10 -1.21
C TYR A 76 -8.66 -5.48 -2.56
N GLY A 77 -8.03 -6.47 -3.21
CA GLY A 77 -8.43 -7.03 -4.50
C GLY A 77 -7.40 -6.78 -5.59
N ASP A 78 -7.59 -7.47 -6.72
CA ASP A 78 -6.83 -7.21 -7.94
C ASP A 78 -7.61 -6.21 -8.81
N TRP A 79 -7.30 -4.93 -8.65
CA TRP A 79 -7.95 -3.83 -9.38
C TRP A 79 -7.01 -3.19 -10.41
N ARG A 80 -5.91 -3.87 -10.77
CA ARG A 80 -4.90 -3.29 -11.67
C ARG A 80 -5.52 -2.85 -12.98
N ARG A 81 -6.32 -3.71 -13.61
CA ARG A 81 -6.99 -3.41 -14.89
C ARG A 81 -7.86 -2.15 -14.78
N GLN A 82 -8.63 -2.03 -13.71
CA GLN A 82 -9.54 -0.91 -13.45
C GLN A 82 -8.75 0.37 -13.19
N ALA A 83 -7.65 0.29 -12.44
CA ALA A 83 -6.75 1.42 -12.20
C ALA A 83 -6.10 1.91 -13.51
N MET A 84 -5.65 0.99 -14.38
CA MET A 84 -5.11 1.34 -15.70
C MET A 84 -6.16 1.98 -16.61
N GLN A 85 -7.39 1.46 -16.61
CA GLN A 85 -8.50 2.05 -17.35
C GLN A 85 -8.84 3.46 -16.85
N LEU A 86 -8.87 3.65 -15.53
CA LEU A 86 -9.05 4.97 -14.92
C LEU A 86 -7.93 5.92 -15.35
N ALA A 87 -6.67 5.51 -15.23
CA ALA A 87 -5.54 6.35 -15.62
C ALA A 87 -5.64 6.80 -17.09
N ARG A 88 -6.00 5.87 -17.98
CA ARG A 88 -6.22 6.15 -19.40
C ARG A 88 -7.35 7.16 -19.64
N LEU A 89 -8.49 7.03 -18.95
CA LEU A 89 -9.62 7.96 -19.07
C LEU A 89 -9.28 9.38 -18.63
N TYR A 90 -8.42 9.51 -17.60
CA TYR A 90 -8.03 10.79 -17.03
C TYR A 90 -6.72 11.35 -17.62
N GLY A 91 -6.11 10.67 -18.61
CA GLY A 91 -4.82 11.10 -19.20
C GLY A 91 -3.65 11.09 -18.22
N ILE A 92 -3.67 10.17 -17.25
CA ILE A 92 -2.66 10.03 -16.20
C ILE A 92 -1.60 9.02 -16.64
N THR A 93 -0.33 9.37 -16.52
CA THR A 93 0.78 8.42 -16.72
C THR A 93 0.81 7.41 -15.59
N VAL A 94 1.10 6.15 -15.89
CA VAL A 94 1.21 5.09 -14.86
C VAL A 94 2.64 4.57 -14.78
N ASN A 95 3.16 4.44 -13.56
CA ASN A 95 4.35 3.65 -13.26
C ASN A 95 3.94 2.36 -12.54
N GLU A 96 4.30 1.19 -13.08
CA GLU A 96 4.06 -0.12 -12.48
C GLU A 96 5.33 -0.58 -11.73
N GLU A 97 5.49 -0.17 -10.46
CA GLU A 97 6.74 -0.35 -9.71
C GLU A 97 7.05 -1.81 -9.33
N ASP A 98 6.12 -2.75 -9.50
CA ASP A 98 6.33 -4.20 -9.27
C ASP A 98 6.57 -5.02 -10.54
N ARG A 99 6.77 -4.36 -11.68
CA ARG A 99 7.08 -5.04 -12.96
C ARG A 99 8.37 -4.50 -13.54
N PRO A 100 9.21 -5.36 -14.15
CA PRO A 100 10.39 -4.89 -14.87
C PRO A 100 9.94 -3.95 -16.01
N GLY A 101 10.61 -2.80 -16.09
CA GLY A 101 10.44 -1.80 -17.14
C GLY A 101 10.99 -2.21 -18.49
#